data_AF-A0A844MT11-F1
#
_entry.id   AF-A0A844MT11-F1
#
_cell.length_a   1.000
_cell.length_b   1.000
_cell.length_c   1.000
_cell.angle_alpha   90.00
_cell.angle_beta   90.00
_cell.angle_gamma   90.00
#
_symmetry.space_group_name_H-M   'P 1'
#
loop_
_entity.id
_entity.type
_entity.pdbx_description
1 polymer ?
#
loop_
_entity_poly.entity_id
_entity_poly.type
_entity_poly.pdbx_seq_one_letter_code
_entity_poly.pdbx_strand_id
1 'polypeptide(L)'
;MQAKEIKDKLRSLIKEASSIDPYLATRLDEINRWIKDTKPGSLTAKKFVILFLIQIIRDADVLLKVKSLPSEQEQQLAFNELSPTLKYWYSHLLPKWLSKNDPKFNIWRQKLMAGEFNQEDANLIDVIGNSVKLRGGTFVQRYVADLSMATDIIVNGKEEKPLCIQLTSLSNKFFEEKFNEWESTLLFWQIERGFFLSYDPRKKDFVNEIVNLAMDNSERLKIGIYLKFNL
;
A
#
# COMPACT_ATOMS: atom_id res chain seq x y z
N MET A 1 -8.03 -18.80 -3.05
CA MET A 1 -6.68 -19.30 -2.70
C MET A 1 -6.71 -19.75 -1.25
N GLN A 2 -6.52 -21.05 -0.98
CA GLN A 2 -6.53 -21.61 0.38
C GLN A 2 -5.15 -21.50 1.04
N ALA A 3 -5.08 -21.67 2.37
CA ALA A 3 -3.83 -21.54 3.13
C ALA A 3 -2.68 -22.44 2.64
N LYS A 4 -2.98 -23.65 2.15
CA LYS A 4 -1.97 -24.55 1.56
C LYS A 4 -1.43 -24.01 0.24
N GLU A 5 -2.33 -23.58 -0.65
CA GLU A 5 -1.99 -22.97 -1.94
C GLU A 5 -1.12 -21.71 -1.77
N ILE A 6 -1.38 -20.92 -0.73
CA ILE A 6 -0.55 -19.74 -0.40
C ILE A 6 0.91 -20.13 -0.13
N LYS A 7 1.14 -21.14 0.72
CA LYS A 7 2.52 -21.57 1.05
C LYS A 7 3.23 -22.14 -0.17
N ASP A 8 2.53 -22.93 -0.98
CA ASP A 8 3.09 -23.52 -2.20
C ASP A 8 3.42 -22.43 -3.23
N LYS A 9 2.53 -21.45 -3.40
CA LYS A 9 2.75 -20.32 -4.31
C LYS A 9 3.89 -19.41 -3.84
N LEU A 10 4.02 -19.14 -2.54
CA LEU A 10 5.18 -18.40 -2.00
C LEU A 10 6.50 -19.11 -2.31
N ARG A 11 6.59 -20.43 -2.08
CA ARG A 11 7.81 -21.20 -2.39
C ARG A 11 8.15 -21.16 -3.89
N SER A 12 7.15 -21.27 -4.74
CA SER A 12 7.33 -21.14 -6.19
C SER A 12 7.87 -19.77 -6.56
N LEU A 13 7.26 -18.70 -6.03
CA LEU A 13 7.67 -17.32 -6.29
C LEU A 13 9.07 -17.01 -5.75
N ILE A 14 9.46 -17.55 -4.59
CA ILE A 14 10.83 -17.40 -4.05
C ILE A 14 11.85 -17.99 -5.02
N LYS A 15 11.58 -19.19 -5.55
CA LYS A 15 12.47 -19.87 -6.50
C LYS A 15 12.63 -19.06 -7.79
N GLU A 16 11.51 -18.58 -8.34
CA GLU A 16 11.50 -17.74 -9.54
C GLU A 16 12.22 -16.40 -9.32
N ALA A 17 11.89 -15.72 -8.21
CA ALA A 17 12.48 -14.44 -7.87
C ALA A 17 13.99 -14.53 -7.61
N SER A 18 14.50 -15.66 -7.12
CA SER A 18 15.92 -15.83 -6.84
C SER A 18 16.83 -15.61 -8.07
N SER A 19 16.32 -15.83 -9.28
CA SER A 19 17.04 -15.57 -10.53
C SER A 19 16.72 -14.22 -11.19
N ILE A 20 15.65 -13.53 -10.77
CA ILE A 20 15.15 -12.32 -11.44
C ILE A 20 15.27 -11.07 -10.56
N ASP A 21 14.88 -11.19 -9.29
CA ASP A 21 14.87 -10.09 -8.32
C ASP A 21 15.24 -10.62 -6.92
N PRO A 22 16.53 -10.54 -6.53
CA PRO A 22 17.01 -11.00 -5.23
C PRO A 22 16.35 -10.30 -4.03
N TYR A 23 15.94 -9.04 -4.18
CA TYR A 23 15.25 -8.31 -3.10
C TYR A 23 13.84 -8.86 -2.89
N LEU A 24 13.12 -9.14 -3.98
CA LEU A 24 11.83 -9.82 -3.92
C LEU A 24 11.97 -11.21 -3.30
N ALA A 25 12.94 -12.01 -3.75
CA ALA A 25 13.18 -13.35 -3.22
C ALA A 25 13.43 -13.34 -1.71
N THR A 26 14.29 -12.43 -1.24
CA THR A 26 14.60 -12.24 0.18
C THR A 26 13.34 -11.91 0.98
N ARG A 27 12.55 -10.92 0.52
CA ARG A 27 11.34 -10.51 1.24
C ARG A 27 10.27 -11.59 1.26
N LEU A 28 10.08 -12.32 0.17
CA LEU A 28 9.17 -13.46 0.11
C LEU A 28 9.60 -14.59 1.05
N ASP A 29 10.91 -14.84 1.17
CA ASP A 29 11.43 -15.82 2.13
C ASP A 29 11.18 -15.39 3.58
N GLU A 30 11.39 -14.12 3.94
CA GLU A 30 11.05 -13.58 5.25
C GLU A 30 9.56 -13.77 5.60
N ILE A 31 8.67 -13.54 4.64
CA ILE A 31 7.22 -13.75 4.79
C ILE A 31 6.90 -15.24 4.92
N ASN A 32 7.50 -16.09 4.10
CA ASN A 32 7.29 -17.53 4.15
C ASN A 32 7.76 -18.13 5.48
N ARG A 33 8.91 -17.67 6.02
CA ARG A 33 9.41 -18.05 7.35
C ARG A 33 8.43 -17.63 8.45
N TRP A 34 7.88 -16.42 8.36
CA TRP A 34 6.91 -15.92 9.35
C TRP A 34 5.67 -16.82 9.51
N ILE A 35 5.18 -17.41 8.41
CA ILE A 35 3.97 -18.26 8.44
C ILE A 35 4.28 -19.77 8.43
N LYS A 36 5.55 -20.16 8.45
CA LYS A 36 6.00 -21.55 8.22
C LYS A 36 5.30 -22.52 9.15
N ASP A 37 5.33 -22.23 10.45
CA ASP A 37 4.85 -23.13 11.50
C ASP A 37 3.37 -22.91 11.85
N THR A 38 2.72 -21.93 11.21
CA THR A 38 1.27 -21.72 11.36
C THR A 38 0.50 -22.84 10.67
N LYS A 39 -0.29 -23.60 11.42
CA LYS A 39 -1.16 -24.65 10.87
C LYS A 39 -2.14 -24.05 9.84
N PRO A 40 -2.47 -24.74 8.74
CA PRO A 40 -3.34 -24.20 7.69
C PRO A 40 -4.69 -23.67 8.22
N GLY A 41 -5.37 -24.41 9.11
CA GLY A 41 -6.62 -23.95 9.71
C GLY A 41 -6.48 -22.68 10.55
N SER A 42 -5.40 -22.56 11.33
CA SER A 42 -5.09 -21.36 12.11
C SER A 42 -4.76 -20.16 11.23
N LEU A 43 -4.13 -20.39 10.07
CA LEU A 43 -3.85 -19.34 9.10
C LEU A 43 -5.14 -18.87 8.41
N THR A 44 -6.01 -19.80 8.01
CA THR A 44 -7.33 -19.48 7.41
C THR A 44 -8.21 -18.65 8.34
N ALA A 45 -8.15 -18.90 9.66
CA ALA A 45 -8.89 -18.12 10.64
C ALA A 45 -8.40 -16.65 10.76
N LYS A 46 -7.19 -16.34 10.29
CA LYS A 46 -6.61 -14.99 10.37
C LYS A 46 -6.85 -14.24 9.07
N LYS A 47 -8.05 -13.68 8.92
CA LYS A 47 -8.53 -12.96 7.72
C LYS A 47 -7.49 -12.02 7.13
N PHE A 48 -6.96 -11.08 7.93
CA PHE A 48 -6.04 -10.05 7.41
C PHE A 48 -4.64 -10.60 7.06
N VAL A 49 -4.19 -11.66 7.74
CA VAL A 49 -2.97 -12.36 7.32
C VAL A 49 -3.18 -12.98 5.93
N ILE A 50 -4.30 -13.65 5.69
CA ILE A 50 -4.62 -14.24 4.39
C ILE A 50 -4.73 -13.16 3.30
N LEU A 51 -5.42 -12.05 3.57
CA LEU A 51 -5.58 -10.95 2.61
C LEU A 51 -4.22 -10.32 2.25
N PHE A 52 -3.37 -10.08 3.24
CA PHE A 52 -1.99 -9.63 3.02
C PHE A 52 -1.20 -10.61 2.14
N LEU A 53 -1.22 -11.90 2.46
CA LEU A 53 -0.46 -12.92 1.71
C LEU A 53 -0.93 -13.03 0.26
N ILE A 54 -2.25 -12.99 0.02
CA ILE A 54 -2.82 -12.98 -1.33
C ILE A 54 -2.35 -11.75 -2.12
N GLN A 55 -2.35 -10.57 -1.48
CA GLN A 55 -1.91 -9.35 -2.13
C GLN A 55 -0.42 -9.40 -2.48
N ILE A 56 0.44 -9.82 -1.56
CA ILE A 56 1.89 -9.97 -1.82
C ILE A 56 2.16 -10.94 -2.95
N ILE A 57 1.45 -12.09 -2.98
CA ILE A 57 1.59 -13.07 -4.06
C ILE A 57 1.24 -12.43 -5.42
N ARG A 58 0.13 -11.69 -5.49
CA ARG A 58 -0.28 -11.00 -6.72
C ARG A 58 0.72 -9.93 -7.14
N ASP A 59 1.19 -9.13 -6.18
CA ASP A 59 2.17 -8.08 -6.44
C ASP A 59 3.51 -8.66 -6.91
N ALA A 60 3.95 -9.78 -6.33
CA ALA A 60 5.13 -10.52 -6.75
C ALA A 60 4.98 -11.11 -8.16
N ASP A 61 3.84 -11.74 -8.47
CA ASP A 61 3.53 -12.26 -9.81
C ASP A 61 3.60 -11.15 -10.88
N VAL A 62 3.03 -9.97 -10.60
CA VAL A 62 3.10 -8.83 -11.53
C VAL A 62 4.54 -8.35 -11.71
N LEU A 63 5.27 -8.17 -10.61
CA LEU A 63 6.64 -7.66 -10.67
C LEU A 63 7.58 -8.63 -11.40
N LEU A 64 7.45 -9.94 -11.18
CA LEU A 64 8.24 -10.95 -11.88
C LEU A 64 7.93 -11.00 -13.36
N LYS A 65 6.66 -10.91 -13.76
CA LYS A 65 6.28 -10.84 -15.18
C LYS A 65 6.91 -9.65 -15.88
N VAL A 66 6.88 -8.47 -15.24
CA VAL A 66 7.53 -7.28 -15.82
C VAL A 66 9.04 -7.48 -15.84
N LYS A 67 9.68 -7.83 -14.73
CA LYS A 67 11.15 -7.98 -14.65
C LYS A 67 11.73 -9.11 -15.49
N SER A 68 10.92 -10.07 -15.91
CA SER A 68 11.33 -11.14 -16.83
C SER A 68 11.36 -10.70 -18.29
N LEU A 69 10.88 -9.48 -18.61
CA LEU A 69 10.95 -8.96 -19.96
C LEU A 69 12.40 -8.73 -20.40
N PRO A 70 12.73 -8.98 -21.68
CA PRO A 70 14.12 -9.01 -22.15
C PRO A 70 14.92 -7.72 -21.99
N SER A 71 14.25 -6.56 -21.97
CA SER A 71 14.90 -5.25 -21.93
C SER A 71 14.23 -4.27 -20.95
N GLU A 72 15.01 -3.31 -20.44
CA GLU A 72 14.49 -2.21 -19.61
C GLU A 72 13.42 -1.38 -20.34
N GLN A 73 13.54 -1.26 -21.67
CA GLN A 73 12.54 -0.56 -22.49
C GLN A 73 11.19 -1.28 -22.47
N GLU A 74 11.18 -2.60 -22.64
CA GLU A 74 9.95 -3.41 -22.55
C GLU A 74 9.35 -3.37 -21.14
N GLN A 75 10.20 -3.36 -20.11
CA GLN A 75 9.76 -3.19 -18.72
C GLN A 75 9.07 -1.83 -18.51
N GLN A 76 9.66 -0.75 -19.02
CA GLN A 76 9.07 0.58 -18.92
C GLN A 76 7.75 0.68 -19.69
N LEU A 77 7.66 0.07 -20.88
CA LEU A 77 6.41 -0.01 -21.64
C LEU A 77 5.34 -0.76 -20.84
N ALA A 78 5.67 -1.91 -20.25
CA ALA A 78 4.74 -2.67 -19.43
C ALA A 78 4.23 -1.88 -18.21
N PHE A 79 5.09 -1.07 -17.57
CA PHE A 79 4.65 -0.17 -16.49
C PHE A 79 3.79 1.00 -16.98
N ASN A 80 4.01 1.50 -18.20
CA ASN A 80 3.24 2.58 -18.78
C ASN A 80 1.80 2.16 -19.17
N GLU A 81 1.55 0.87 -19.39
CA GLU A 81 0.20 0.33 -19.60
C GLU A 81 -0.64 0.25 -18.32
N LEU A 82 0.00 0.42 -17.15
CA LEU A 82 -0.71 0.41 -15.86
C LEU A 82 -1.35 1.77 -15.57
N SER A 83 -2.41 1.77 -14.75
CA SER A 83 -2.94 3.02 -14.22
C SER A 83 -1.85 3.78 -13.44
N PRO A 84 -1.87 5.13 -13.41
CA PRO A 84 -0.81 5.92 -12.76
C PRO A 84 -0.52 5.51 -11.32
N THR A 85 -1.55 5.16 -10.55
CA THR A 85 -1.40 4.65 -9.18
C THR A 85 -0.73 3.27 -9.10
N LEU A 86 -1.04 2.35 -10.02
CA LEU A 86 -0.40 1.03 -10.08
C LEU A 86 1.02 1.12 -10.61
N LYS A 87 1.26 1.96 -11.62
CA LYS A 87 2.59 2.30 -12.11
C LYS A 87 3.46 2.77 -10.94
N TYR A 88 3.02 3.77 -10.19
CA TYR A 88 3.74 4.27 -9.02
C TYR A 88 3.94 3.22 -7.92
N TRP A 89 2.95 2.36 -7.68
CA TRP A 89 3.12 1.25 -6.75
C TRP A 89 4.26 0.31 -7.18
N TYR A 90 4.21 -0.22 -8.40
CA TYR A 90 5.15 -1.25 -8.85
C TYR A 90 6.52 -0.71 -9.26
N SER A 91 6.59 0.51 -9.80
CA SER A 91 7.85 1.10 -10.27
C SER A 91 8.57 1.92 -9.19
N HIS A 92 7.92 2.26 -8.07
CA HIS A 92 8.49 3.16 -7.08
C HIS A 92 8.35 2.66 -5.63
N LEU A 93 7.13 2.47 -5.12
CA LEU A 93 6.93 2.16 -3.71
C LEU A 93 7.28 0.72 -3.34
N LEU A 94 6.76 -0.26 -4.06
CA LEU A 94 7.02 -1.66 -3.79
C LEU A 94 8.53 -1.98 -3.87
N PRO A 95 9.28 -1.57 -4.91
CA PRO A 95 10.73 -1.77 -4.96
C PRO A 95 11.47 -1.22 -3.74
N LYS A 96 11.12 -0.02 -3.27
CA LYS A 96 11.72 0.59 -2.08
C LYS A 96 11.50 -0.24 -0.82
N TRP A 97 10.29 -0.79 -0.65
CA TRP A 97 10.00 -1.69 0.48
C TRP A 97 10.73 -3.03 0.37
N LEU A 98 10.86 -3.57 -0.84
CA LEU A 98 11.62 -4.80 -1.07
C LEU A 98 13.10 -4.61 -0.70
N SER A 99 13.72 -3.50 -1.12
CA SER A 99 15.16 -3.28 -0.98
C SER A 99 15.62 -2.70 0.35
N LYS A 100 14.72 -2.14 1.16
CA LYS A 100 15.04 -1.45 2.43
C LYS A 100 14.51 -2.21 3.65
N ASN A 101 15.21 -2.14 4.78
CA ASN A 101 14.69 -2.69 6.03
C ASN A 101 13.48 -1.87 6.51
N ASP A 102 12.32 -2.52 6.67
CA ASP A 102 11.12 -1.89 7.20
C ASP A 102 11.18 -1.89 8.74
N PRO A 103 11.31 -0.71 9.39
CA PRO A 103 11.44 -0.62 10.85
C PRO A 103 10.19 -1.11 11.59
N LYS A 104 9.02 -1.11 10.92
CA LYS A 104 7.74 -1.54 11.49
C LYS A 104 7.45 -3.02 11.20
N PHE A 105 8.27 -3.70 10.39
CA PHE A 105 8.00 -5.05 9.87
C PHE A 105 7.71 -6.10 10.94
N ASN A 106 8.49 -6.10 12.03
CA ASN A 106 8.27 -7.05 13.12
C ASN A 106 6.98 -6.73 13.90
N ILE A 107 6.73 -5.43 14.12
CA ILE A 107 5.61 -4.96 14.92
C ILE A 107 4.28 -5.29 14.24
N TRP A 108 4.12 -4.88 12.98
CA TRP A 108 2.83 -5.09 12.31
C TRP A 108 2.57 -6.57 11.98
N ARG A 109 3.60 -7.39 11.74
CA ARG A 109 3.43 -8.84 11.58
C ARG A 109 2.93 -9.51 12.85
N GLN A 110 3.43 -9.09 14.01
CA GLN A 110 2.92 -9.58 15.31
C GLN A 110 1.46 -9.19 15.49
N LYS A 111 1.10 -7.92 15.23
CA LYS A 111 -0.29 -7.43 15.33
C LYS A 111 -1.24 -8.17 14.37
N LEU A 112 -0.86 -8.35 13.10
CA LEU A 112 -1.63 -9.12 12.13
C LEU A 112 -1.84 -10.57 12.60
N MET A 113 -0.78 -11.21 13.10
CA MET A 113 -0.86 -12.58 13.59
C MET A 113 -1.70 -12.69 14.86
N ALA A 114 -1.68 -11.68 15.73
CA ALA A 114 -2.52 -11.61 16.93
C ALA A 114 -4.01 -11.35 16.61
N GLY A 115 -4.31 -10.84 15.41
CA GLY A 115 -5.66 -10.42 15.05
C GLY A 115 -6.03 -9.03 15.58
N GLU A 116 -5.02 -8.24 15.99
CA GLU A 116 -5.16 -6.88 16.52
C GLU A 116 -5.27 -5.82 15.41
N PHE A 117 -5.17 -6.24 14.16
CA PHE A 117 -5.37 -5.36 13.02
C PHE A 117 -6.85 -5.35 12.64
N ASN A 118 -7.45 -4.16 12.63
CA ASN A 118 -8.78 -3.90 12.12
C ASN A 118 -8.68 -3.01 10.87
N GLN A 119 -9.62 -3.16 9.94
CA GLN A 119 -9.85 -2.17 8.88
C GLN A 119 -11.23 -1.59 9.09
N GLU A 120 -11.40 -0.84 10.18
CA GLU A 120 -12.67 -0.15 10.48
C GLU A 120 -13.07 0.81 9.35
N ASP A 121 -12.06 1.35 8.65
CA ASP A 121 -12.24 2.27 7.53
C ASP A 121 -12.35 1.59 6.15
N ALA A 122 -12.40 0.25 6.05
CA ALA A 122 -12.48 -0.44 4.75
C ALA A 122 -13.65 0.04 3.88
N ASN A 123 -14.83 0.18 4.48
CA ASN A 123 -16.02 0.66 3.77
C ASN A 123 -15.84 2.12 3.31
N LEU A 124 -15.23 2.97 4.14
CA LEU A 124 -14.96 4.36 3.77
C LEU A 124 -13.99 4.43 2.60
N ILE A 125 -12.91 3.66 2.66
CA ILE A 125 -11.90 3.55 1.61
C ILE A 125 -12.53 3.09 0.29
N ASP A 126 -13.42 2.10 0.33
CA ASP A 126 -14.15 1.61 -0.85
C ASP A 126 -15.03 2.71 -1.47
N VAL A 127 -15.76 3.45 -0.63
CA VAL A 127 -16.61 4.56 -1.11
C VAL A 127 -15.75 5.68 -1.72
N ILE A 128 -14.64 6.06 -1.09
CA ILE A 128 -13.68 7.04 -1.63
C ILE A 128 -13.14 6.55 -2.98
N GLY A 129 -12.68 5.30 -3.04
CA GLY A 129 -12.11 4.71 -4.25
C GLY A 129 -13.09 4.67 -5.42
N ASN A 130 -14.36 4.35 -5.16
CA ASN A 130 -15.42 4.39 -6.17
C ASN A 130 -15.69 5.82 -6.65
N SER A 131 -15.76 6.79 -5.73
CA SER A 131 -15.96 8.20 -6.07
C SER A 131 -14.81 8.79 -6.91
N VAL A 132 -13.55 8.45 -6.56
CA VAL A 132 -12.37 8.81 -7.36
C VAL A 132 -12.48 8.27 -8.79
N LYS A 133 -12.81 6.98 -8.95
CA LYS A 133 -12.95 6.35 -10.27
C LYS A 133 -14.08 6.96 -11.08
N LEU A 134 -15.23 7.25 -10.47
CA LEU A 134 -16.37 7.90 -11.14
C LEU A 134 -16.02 9.29 -11.67
N ARG A 135 -15.04 9.96 -11.07
CA ARG A 135 -14.53 11.27 -11.49
C ARG A 135 -13.34 11.20 -12.45
N GLY A 136 -13.05 10.01 -12.99
CA GLY A 136 -11.97 9.77 -13.95
C GLY A 136 -10.58 9.66 -13.32
N GLY A 137 -10.47 9.58 -11.99
CA GLY A 137 -9.21 9.35 -11.30
C GLY A 137 -8.87 7.86 -11.20
N THR A 138 -7.67 7.59 -10.68
CA THR A 138 -7.23 6.22 -10.36
C THR A 138 -6.88 6.10 -8.89
N PHE A 139 -7.05 4.88 -8.37
CA PHE A 139 -7.03 4.60 -6.95
C PHE A 139 -6.39 3.23 -6.71
N VAL A 140 -5.53 3.12 -5.70
CA VAL A 140 -5.05 1.84 -5.21
C VAL A 140 -4.88 1.85 -3.70
N GLN A 141 -5.21 0.71 -3.09
CA GLN A 141 -4.90 0.38 -1.70
C GLN A 141 -3.96 -0.83 -1.68
N ARG A 142 -2.98 -0.80 -0.77
CA ARG A 142 -2.03 -1.89 -0.56
C ARG A 142 -1.72 -2.05 0.92
N TYR A 143 -1.84 -3.28 1.45
CA TYR A 143 -1.47 -3.56 2.84
C TYR A 143 -0.06 -3.11 3.21
N VAL A 144 0.94 -3.28 2.34
CA VAL A 144 2.30 -2.80 2.61
C VAL A 144 2.36 -1.27 2.71
N ALA A 145 1.61 -0.54 1.88
CA ALA A 145 1.56 0.92 1.95
C ALA A 145 0.96 1.38 3.30
N ASP A 146 -0.12 0.74 3.73
CA ASP A 146 -0.77 1.00 5.03
C ASP A 146 0.17 0.65 6.20
N LEU A 147 0.61 -0.61 6.27
CA LEU A 147 1.36 -1.16 7.41
C LEU A 147 2.78 -0.60 7.55
N SER A 148 3.46 -0.33 6.44
CA SER A 148 4.87 0.09 6.44
C SER A 148 5.01 1.59 6.16
N MET A 149 4.21 2.14 5.27
CA MET A 149 4.40 3.48 4.70
C MET A 149 3.41 4.53 5.22
N ALA A 150 2.54 4.19 6.17
CA ALA A 150 1.51 5.10 6.69
C ALA A 150 0.74 5.76 5.54
N THR A 151 0.23 4.92 4.64
CA THR A 151 -0.52 5.32 3.46
C THR A 151 -1.71 4.38 3.28
N ASP A 152 -2.90 4.84 3.63
CA ASP A 152 -4.14 4.08 3.45
C ASP A 152 -4.47 3.92 1.96
N ILE A 153 -4.31 5.00 1.19
CA ILE A 153 -4.68 5.06 -0.21
C ILE A 153 -3.67 5.84 -1.04
N ILE A 154 -3.54 5.46 -2.30
CA ILE A 154 -2.81 6.22 -3.32
C ILE A 154 -3.80 6.65 -4.38
N VAL A 155 -3.89 7.95 -4.62
CA VAL A 155 -4.85 8.57 -5.53
C VAL A 155 -4.13 9.33 -6.63
N ASN A 156 -4.69 9.33 -7.82
CA ASN A 156 -4.26 10.19 -8.91
C ASN A 156 -5.48 10.80 -9.63
N GLY A 157 -5.43 12.12 -9.84
CA GLY A 157 -6.33 12.87 -10.71
C GLY A 157 -5.96 12.72 -12.19
N LYS A 158 -5.83 13.84 -12.92
CA LYS A 158 -5.58 13.81 -14.37
C LYS A 158 -4.09 13.82 -14.75
N GLU A 159 -3.23 14.40 -13.93
CA GLU A 159 -1.86 14.79 -14.29
C GLU A 159 -0.78 13.70 -14.07
N GLU A 160 -1.16 12.42 -13.97
CA GLU A 160 -0.26 11.30 -13.63
C GLU A 160 0.73 11.58 -12.48
N LYS A 161 0.25 12.26 -11.44
CA LYS A 161 0.98 12.61 -10.22
C LYS A 161 0.31 11.94 -9.03
N PRO A 162 0.60 10.65 -8.76
CA PRO A 162 0.06 9.95 -7.60
C PRO A 162 0.39 10.64 -6.28
N LEU A 163 -0.55 10.56 -5.35
CA LEU A 163 -0.49 11.16 -4.02
C LEU A 163 -0.78 10.09 -2.98
N CYS A 164 0.13 9.90 -2.02
CA CYS A 164 -0.08 9.03 -0.87
C CYS A 164 -0.93 9.77 0.18
N ILE A 165 -1.97 9.12 0.69
CA ILE A 165 -2.90 9.72 1.64
C ILE A 165 -3.05 8.82 2.86
N GLN A 166 -2.93 9.41 4.04
CA GLN A 166 -3.35 8.83 5.31
C GLN A 166 -4.63 9.53 5.77
N LEU A 167 -5.65 8.73 6.06
CA LEU A 167 -6.91 9.15 6.64
C LEU A 167 -6.87 8.89 8.16
N THR A 168 -7.48 9.78 8.93
CA THR A 168 -7.65 9.57 10.37
C THR A 168 -8.96 10.21 10.83
N SER A 169 -9.65 9.60 11.78
CA SER A 169 -10.82 10.21 12.40
C SER A 169 -10.42 11.15 13.54
N LEU A 170 -11.22 12.19 13.77
CA LEU A 170 -10.94 13.26 14.73
C LEU A 170 -10.51 12.77 16.13
N SER A 171 -9.23 12.97 16.44
CA SER A 171 -8.69 13.03 17.81
C SER A 171 -7.67 14.17 17.93
N ASN A 172 -8.14 15.39 18.23
CA ASN A 172 -7.28 16.59 18.25
C ASN A 172 -6.09 16.50 19.23
N LYS A 173 -6.19 15.70 20.30
CA LYS A 173 -5.19 15.66 21.38
C LYS A 173 -3.79 15.20 20.93
N PHE A 174 -3.70 14.46 19.82
CA PHE A 174 -2.43 13.91 19.31
C PHE A 174 -2.24 14.16 17.81
N PHE A 175 -2.99 15.11 17.22
CA PHE A 175 -2.99 15.31 15.76
C PHE A 175 -1.62 15.75 15.23
N GLU A 176 -0.96 16.68 15.93
CA GLU A 176 0.38 17.17 15.56
C GLU A 176 1.46 16.09 15.68
N GLU A 177 1.43 15.30 16.74
CA GLU A 177 2.36 14.19 16.94
C GLU A 177 2.19 13.13 15.85
N LYS A 178 0.94 12.72 15.59
CA LYS A 178 0.60 11.78 14.50
C LYS A 178 1.06 12.29 13.13
N PHE A 179 0.88 13.59 12.87
CA PHE A 179 1.34 14.20 11.63
C PHE A 179 2.87 14.13 11.50
N ASN A 180 3.61 14.50 12.54
CA ASN A 180 5.08 14.47 12.51
C ASN A 180 5.63 13.05 12.34
N GLU A 181 5.02 12.05 12.99
CA GLU A 181 5.36 10.64 12.82
C GLU A 181 5.06 10.14 11.40
N TRP A 182 3.92 10.56 10.85
CA TRP A 182 3.53 10.26 9.48
C TRP A 182 4.50 10.88 8.47
N GLU A 183 4.82 12.17 8.59
CA GLU A 183 5.78 12.86 7.72
C GLU A 183 7.15 12.19 7.78
N SER A 184 7.62 11.87 8.99
CA SER A 184 8.88 11.11 9.19
C SER A 184 8.85 9.74 8.50
N THR A 185 7.70 9.05 8.52
CA THR A 185 7.52 7.78 7.81
C THR A 185 7.61 7.98 6.29
N LEU A 186 6.98 9.03 5.75
CA LEU A 186 7.04 9.33 4.31
C LEU A 186 8.46 9.69 3.88
N LEU A 187 9.16 10.52 4.65
CA LEU A 187 10.56 10.87 4.41
C LEU A 187 11.46 9.63 4.43
N PHE A 188 11.26 8.72 5.39
CA PHE A 188 11.99 7.46 5.46
C PHE A 188 11.80 6.62 4.18
N TRP A 189 10.58 6.55 3.67
CA TRP A 189 10.27 5.84 2.42
C TRP A 189 10.53 6.68 1.16
N GLN A 190 11.05 7.90 1.32
CA GLN A 190 11.26 8.85 0.23
C GLN A 190 9.99 9.04 -0.61
N ILE A 191 8.83 9.07 0.04
CA ILE A 191 7.56 9.39 -0.59
C ILE A 191 7.52 10.91 -0.73
N GLU A 192 7.53 11.39 -1.96
CA GLU A 192 7.77 12.81 -2.25
C GLU A 192 6.55 13.71 -2.03
N ARG A 193 5.36 13.11 -1.96
CA ARG A 193 4.08 13.82 -1.93
C ARG A 193 3.12 13.07 -1.03
N GLY A 194 2.65 13.75 0.00
CA GLY A 194 1.82 13.13 1.02
C GLY A 194 0.69 14.03 1.46
N PHE A 195 -0.41 13.40 1.83
CA PHE A 195 -1.60 14.03 2.36
C PHE A 195 -2.04 13.37 3.67
N PHE A 196 -2.10 14.13 4.75
CA PHE A 196 -2.61 13.68 6.04
C PHE A 196 -3.97 14.32 6.32
N LEU A 197 -5.04 13.54 6.26
CA LEU A 197 -6.40 14.08 6.35
C LEU A 197 -7.12 13.54 7.59
N SER A 198 -7.47 14.46 8.49
CA SER A 198 -8.44 14.21 9.55
C SER A 198 -9.85 14.53 9.08
N TYR A 199 -10.84 13.70 9.44
CA TYR A 199 -12.25 13.96 9.15
C TYR A 199 -13.18 13.71 10.35
N ASP A 200 -14.28 14.46 10.40
CA ASP A 200 -15.42 14.17 11.27
C ASP A 200 -16.43 13.22 10.61
N PRO A 201 -16.55 11.95 11.05
CA PRO A 201 -17.56 11.04 10.50
C PRO A 201 -19.01 11.51 10.75
N ARG A 202 -19.23 12.51 11.62
CA ARG A 202 -20.56 13.10 11.89
C ARG A 202 -20.94 14.20 10.91
N LYS A 203 -19.98 14.75 10.16
CA LYS A 203 -20.26 15.77 9.14
C LYS A 203 -20.93 15.12 7.94
N LYS A 204 -21.94 15.79 7.37
CA LYS A 204 -22.50 15.37 6.08
C LYS A 204 -21.47 15.62 4.98
N ASP A 205 -21.47 14.78 3.95
CA ASP A 205 -20.64 14.93 2.74
C ASP A 205 -19.12 14.88 2.93
N PHE A 206 -18.59 14.50 4.10
CA PHE A 206 -17.15 14.41 4.36
C PHE A 206 -16.40 13.55 3.30
N VAL A 207 -17.04 12.50 2.78
CA VAL A 207 -16.50 11.68 1.69
C VAL A 207 -16.24 12.50 0.43
N ASN A 208 -17.19 13.36 0.03
CA ASN A 208 -17.04 14.19 -1.16
C ASN A 208 -15.94 15.22 -0.98
N GLU A 209 -15.79 15.78 0.23
CA GLU A 209 -14.70 16.69 0.58
C GLU A 209 -13.33 16.00 0.53
N ILE A 210 -13.21 14.79 1.09
CA ILE A 210 -12.00 13.97 1.00
C ILE A 210 -11.62 13.74 -0.46
N VAL A 211 -12.58 13.34 -1.29
CA VAL A 211 -12.33 13.05 -2.72
C VAL A 211 -11.93 14.31 -3.48
N ASN A 212 -12.60 15.45 -3.25
CA ASN A 212 -12.22 16.74 -3.85
C ASN A 212 -10.78 17.10 -3.51
N LEU A 213 -10.44 17.07 -2.22
CA LEU A 213 -9.10 17.43 -1.76
C LEU A 213 -8.03 16.47 -2.27
N ALA A 214 -8.29 15.16 -2.24
CA ALA A 214 -7.38 14.16 -2.76
C ALA A 214 -7.09 14.37 -4.25
N MET A 215 -8.13 14.60 -5.06
CA MET A 215 -8.01 14.82 -6.51
C MET A 215 -7.30 16.14 -6.82
N ASP A 216 -7.73 17.26 -6.22
CA ASP A 216 -7.14 18.58 -6.46
C ASP A 216 -5.67 18.63 -6.06
N ASN A 217 -5.32 18.05 -4.90
CA ASN A 217 -3.94 18.04 -4.43
C ASN A 217 -3.08 17.03 -5.19
N SER A 218 -3.64 15.95 -5.72
CA SER A 218 -2.88 15.05 -6.59
C SER A 218 -2.36 15.77 -7.84
N GLU A 219 -3.03 16.83 -8.31
CA GLU A 219 -2.59 17.61 -9.47
C GLU A 219 -1.63 18.75 -9.08
N ARG A 220 -1.88 19.40 -7.94
CA ARG A 220 -1.25 20.69 -7.58
C ARG A 220 -0.13 20.59 -6.55
N LEU A 221 -0.13 19.56 -5.71
CA LEU A 221 0.84 19.44 -4.62
C LEU A 221 2.25 19.29 -5.22
N LYS A 222 3.16 20.18 -4.83
CA LYS A 222 4.54 20.13 -5.30
C LYS A 222 5.31 18.99 -4.63
N ILE A 223 6.35 18.50 -5.29
CA ILE A 223 7.30 17.54 -4.73
C ILE A 223 7.94 18.15 -3.47
N GLY A 224 8.11 17.31 -2.44
CA GLY A 224 8.69 17.68 -1.16
C GLY A 224 7.73 18.44 -0.23
N ILE A 225 6.45 18.55 -0.59
CA ILE A 225 5.43 19.17 0.26
C ILE A 225 4.50 18.09 0.84
N TYR A 226 4.33 18.16 2.15
CA TYR A 226 3.40 17.34 2.92
C TYR A 226 2.34 18.24 3.53
N LEU A 227 1.06 17.98 3.22
CA LEU A 227 -0.04 18.78 3.75
C LEU A 227 -0.86 18.00 4.77
N LYS A 228 -1.43 18.74 5.72
CA LYS A 228 -2.44 18.24 6.64
C LYS A 228 -3.73 19.05 6.56
N PHE A 229 -4.86 18.36 6.63
CA PHE A 229 -6.19 18.94 6.63
C PHE A 229 -7.00 18.38 7.80
N ASN A 230 -7.93 19.18 8.31
CA ASN A 230 -8.91 18.76 9.29
C ASN A 230 -10.29 19.16 8.77
N LEU A 231 -11.08 18.14 8.40
CA LEU A 231 -12.44 18.27 7.86
C LEU A 231 -13.47 18.13 8.95
#